data_AF-A0A8J3F8Q6-F1
#
_entry.id   AF-A0A8J3F8Q6-F1
#
_cell.length_a   1.000
_cell.length_b   1.000
_cell.length_c   1.000
_cell.angle_alpha   90.00
_cell.angle_beta   90.00
_cell.angle_gamma   90.00
#
_symmetry.space_group_name_H-M   'P 1'
#
loop_
_entity.id
_entity.type
_entity.pdbx_description
1 polymer ?
#
loop_
_entity_poly.entity_id
_entity_poly.type
_entity_poly.pdbx_seq_one_letter_code
_entity_poly.pdbx_strand_id
1 'polypeptide(L)'
;MDQLTEERDPLEILRAVDASAADKALSAALEDLQTAAEVRAAASARPTDGGEAVIRRARASGRTVAIVSNNSEAAVLAYLRRVGLVDSIDGWSAGCTPSRRG
;
A
#
# COMPACT_ATOMS: atom_id res chain seq x y z
N MET A 1 -26.82 -4.68 6.47
CA MET A 1 -25.81 -3.63 6.69
C MET A 1 -25.33 -3.70 8.15
N ASP A 2 -24.98 -4.91 8.62
CA ASP A 2 -24.72 -5.21 10.05
C ASP A 2 -23.40 -5.99 10.24
N GLN A 3 -22.73 -6.38 9.14
CA GLN A 3 -21.48 -7.14 9.17
C GLN A 3 -20.22 -6.27 9.06
N LEU A 4 -20.37 -4.99 8.71
CA LEU A 4 -19.25 -4.05 8.55
C LEU A 4 -18.77 -3.43 9.86
N THR A 5 -19.61 -3.42 10.88
CA THR A 5 -19.31 -2.79 12.18
C THR A 5 -18.30 -3.58 13.01
N GLU A 6 -18.12 -4.88 12.74
CA GLU A 6 -17.12 -5.72 13.38
C GLU A 6 -15.87 -5.95 12.52
N GLU A 7 -15.92 -5.61 11.22
CA GLU A 7 -14.77 -5.73 10.33
C GLU A 7 -13.68 -4.74 10.74
N ARG A 8 -12.45 -5.25 10.87
CA ARG A 8 -11.28 -4.48 11.31
C ARG A 8 -10.26 -4.30 10.20
N ASP A 9 -10.37 -5.06 9.12
CA ASP A 9 -9.57 -4.87 7.92
C ASP A 9 -10.12 -3.69 7.11
N PRO A 10 -9.39 -2.56 7.04
CA PRO A 10 -9.83 -1.41 6.27
C PRO A 10 -10.07 -1.73 4.78
N LEU A 11 -9.35 -2.71 4.20
CA LEU A 11 -9.49 -3.09 2.80
C LEU A 11 -10.81 -3.81 2.53
N GLU A 12 -11.26 -4.65 3.47
CA GLU A 12 -12.55 -5.34 3.36
C GLU A 12 -13.72 -4.36 3.51
N ILE A 13 -13.60 -3.37 4.40
CA ILE A 13 -14.58 -2.28 4.50
C ILE A 13 -14.70 -1.52 3.18
N LEU A 14 -13.56 -1.15 2.59
CA LEU A 14 -13.54 -0.43 1.32
C LEU A 14 -14.16 -1.25 0.18
N ARG A 15 -13.80 -2.52 0.06
CA ARG A 15 -14.35 -3.44 -0.96
C ARG A 15 -15.86 -3.60 -0.82
N ALA A 16 -16.37 -3.69 0.41
CA ALA A 16 -17.80 -3.80 0.67
C ALA A 16 -18.56 -2.53 0.29
N VAL A 17 -18.00 -1.34 0.53
CA VAL A 17 -18.59 -0.07 0.11
C VAL A 17 -18.59 0.05 -1.41
N ASP A 18 -17.48 -0.26 -2.07
CA ASP A 18 -17.37 -0.20 -3.54
C ASP A 18 -18.35 -1.19 -4.22
N ALA A 19 -18.44 -2.43 -3.71
CA ALA A 19 -19.37 -3.44 -4.20
C ALA A 19 -20.85 -3.08 -3.99
N SER A 20 -21.16 -2.24 -3.00
CA SER A 20 -22.53 -1.78 -2.76
C SER A 20 -23.02 -0.73 -3.77
N ALA A 21 -22.12 -0.24 -4.65
CA ALA A 21 -22.36 0.87 -5.57
C ALA A 21 -22.90 2.15 -4.88
N ALA A 22 -22.73 2.24 -3.56
CA ALA A 22 -23.16 3.38 -2.76
C ALA A 22 -22.12 4.50 -2.90
N ASP A 23 -22.56 5.61 -3.47
CA ASP A 23 -21.88 6.91 -3.55
C ASP A 23 -20.36 6.87 -3.81
N LYS A 24 -19.97 7.07 -5.08
CA LYS A 24 -18.56 7.18 -5.49
C LYS A 24 -17.76 8.21 -4.70
N ALA A 25 -18.40 9.27 -4.21
CA ALA A 25 -17.73 10.27 -3.38
C ALA A 25 -17.36 9.70 -1.99
N LEU A 26 -18.20 8.82 -1.45
CA LEU A 26 -17.90 8.12 -0.20
C LEU A 26 -16.77 7.10 -0.37
N SER A 27 -16.78 6.31 -1.45
CA SER A 27 -15.68 5.38 -1.74
C SER A 27 -14.35 6.12 -1.88
N ALA A 28 -14.31 7.21 -2.64
CA ALA A 28 -13.10 8.02 -2.81
C ALA A 28 -12.61 8.62 -1.47
N ALA A 29 -13.53 9.14 -0.64
CA ALA A 29 -13.17 9.68 0.67
C ALA A 29 -12.61 8.58 1.62
N LEU A 30 -13.12 7.35 1.53
CA LEU A 30 -12.61 6.22 2.31
C LEU A 30 -11.24 5.75 1.81
N GLU A 31 -11.01 5.72 0.50
CA GLU A 31 -9.70 5.44 -0.11
C GLU A 31 -8.64 6.45 0.36
N ASP A 32 -8.98 7.74 0.38
CA ASP A 32 -8.09 8.80 0.86
C ASP A 32 -7.74 8.62 2.35
N LEU A 33 -8.72 8.29 3.18
CA LEU A 33 -8.53 8.04 4.61
C LEU A 33 -7.66 6.80 4.87
N GLN A 34 -7.89 5.73 4.11
CA GLN A 34 -7.10 4.51 4.17
C GLN A 34 -5.64 4.79 3.76
N THR A 35 -5.44 5.45 2.62
CA THR A 35 -4.11 5.86 2.15
C THR A 35 -3.36 6.68 3.21
N ALA A 36 -4.03 7.65 3.84
CA ALA A 36 -3.44 8.43 4.91
C ALA A 36 -3.05 7.59 6.13
N ALA A 37 -3.85 6.57 6.48
CA ALA A 37 -3.54 5.65 7.57
C ALA A 37 -2.33 4.77 7.26
N GLU A 38 -2.24 4.25 6.04
CA GLU A 38 -1.11 3.42 5.58
C GLU A 38 0.20 4.21 5.56
N VAL A 39 0.18 5.46 5.09
CA VAL A 39 1.37 6.34 5.12
C VAL A 39 1.84 6.58 6.55
N ARG A 40 0.91 6.81 7.49
CA ARG A 40 1.24 6.94 8.93
C ARG A 40 1.85 5.65 9.48
N ALA A 41 1.26 4.50 9.15
CA ALA A 41 1.79 3.20 9.56
C ALA A 41 3.22 2.98 9.01
N ALA A 42 3.43 3.24 7.71
CA ALA A 42 4.71 3.14 7.03
C ALA A 42 5.81 4.02 7.65
N ALA A 43 5.45 5.20 8.15
CA ALA A 43 6.38 6.10 8.84
C ALA A 43 6.93 5.49 10.15
N SER A 44 6.12 4.71 10.87
CA SER A 44 6.49 4.05 12.14
C SER A 44 6.95 2.60 12.02
N ALA A 45 6.81 1.99 10.84
CA ALA A 45 7.09 0.57 10.66
C ALA A 45 8.54 0.22 10.97
N ARG A 46 8.77 -0.79 11.81
CA ARG A 46 10.12 -1.35 12.01
C ARG A 46 10.52 -2.13 10.75
N PRO A 47 11.70 -1.87 10.15
CA PRO A 47 12.20 -2.68 9.06
C PRO A 47 12.36 -4.13 9.50
N THR A 48 12.07 -5.06 8.60
CA THR A 48 12.36 -6.49 8.83
C THR A 48 13.86 -6.69 8.91
N ASP A 49 14.33 -7.37 9.97
CA ASP A 49 15.73 -7.70 10.14
C ASP A 49 16.28 -8.43 8.90
N GLY A 50 17.38 -7.91 8.35
CA GLY A 50 18.01 -8.43 7.14
C GLY A 50 17.27 -8.11 5.82
N GLY A 51 16.07 -7.53 5.85
CA GLY A 51 15.28 -7.23 4.64
C GLY A 51 16.02 -6.29 3.66
N GLU A 52 16.65 -5.24 4.19
CA GLU A 52 17.47 -4.33 3.39
C GLU A 52 18.64 -5.05 2.72
N ALA A 53 19.32 -5.93 3.46
CA ALA A 53 20.47 -6.67 2.95
C ALA A 53 20.08 -7.62 1.81
N VAL A 54 18.93 -8.27 1.89
CA VAL A 54 18.40 -9.12 0.82
C VAL A 54 18.14 -8.30 -0.44
N ILE A 55 17.47 -7.15 -0.32
CA ILE A 55 17.16 -6.26 -1.44
C ILE A 55 18.44 -5.78 -2.13
N ARG A 56 19.40 -5.25 -1.36
CA ARG A 56 20.66 -4.75 -1.91
C ARG A 56 21.49 -5.86 -2.58
N ARG A 57 21.54 -7.05 -1.99
CA ARG A 57 22.27 -8.21 -2.57
C ARG A 57 21.61 -8.71 -3.84
N ALA A 58 20.28 -8.74 -3.90
CA ALA A 58 19.56 -9.11 -5.12
C ALA A 58 19.93 -8.14 -6.27
N ARG A 59 19.90 -6.83 -6.02
CA ARG A 59 20.35 -5.82 -7.01
C ARG A 59 21.81 -6.00 -7.41
N ALA A 60 22.72 -6.16 -6.44
CA ALA A 60 24.14 -6.36 -6.70
C ALA A 60 24.44 -7.63 -7.53
N SER A 61 23.55 -8.62 -7.47
CA SER A 61 23.65 -9.84 -8.27
C SER A 61 23.08 -9.72 -9.69
N GLY A 62 22.67 -8.51 -10.10
CA GLY A 62 22.08 -8.24 -11.42
C GLY A 62 20.60 -8.62 -11.56
N ARG A 63 19.90 -8.91 -10.44
CA ARG A 63 18.47 -9.23 -10.46
C ARG A 63 17.63 -7.97 -10.37
N THR A 64 16.51 -7.97 -11.09
CA THR A 64 15.44 -6.99 -10.91
C THR A 64 14.75 -7.23 -9.57
N VAL A 65 14.45 -6.16 -8.84
CA VAL A 65 13.73 -6.23 -7.56
C VAL A 65 12.44 -5.45 -7.66
N ALA A 66 11.31 -6.10 -7.39
CA ALA A 66 10.00 -5.45 -7.37
C ALA A 66 9.31 -5.66 -6.01
N ILE A 67 8.44 -4.72 -5.65
CA ILE A 67 7.60 -4.80 -4.45
C ILE A 67 6.16 -5.10 -4.84
N VAL A 68 5.51 -6.00 -4.11
CA VAL A 68 4.06 -6.23 -4.20
C VAL A 68 3.50 -5.94 -2.82
N SER A 69 2.64 -4.94 -2.73
CA SER A 69 2.06 -4.50 -1.46
C SER A 69 0.56 -4.32 -1.59
N ASN A 70 -0.15 -4.68 -0.53
CA ASN A 70 -1.55 -4.30 -0.35
C ASN A 70 -1.70 -2.85 0.12
N ASN A 71 -0.62 -2.19 0.55
CA ASN A 71 -0.63 -0.77 0.87
C ASN A 71 -0.62 0.07 -0.40
N SER A 72 -1.11 1.30 -0.30
CA SER A 72 -1.01 2.34 -1.32
C SER A 72 0.44 2.62 -1.74
N GLU A 73 0.57 3.10 -2.97
CA GLU A 73 1.85 3.52 -3.55
C GLU A 73 2.52 4.61 -2.70
N ALA A 74 1.72 5.53 -2.16
CA ALA A 74 2.20 6.58 -1.26
C ALA A 74 2.87 6.00 -0.01
N ALA A 75 2.28 4.96 0.59
CA ALA A 75 2.84 4.29 1.76
C ALA A 75 4.12 3.51 1.43
N VAL A 76 4.16 2.81 0.29
CA VAL A 76 5.36 2.12 -0.21
C VAL A 76 6.50 3.10 -0.40
N LEU A 77 6.25 4.21 -1.10
CA LEU A 77 7.25 5.26 -1.33
C LEU A 77 7.73 5.91 -0.02
N ALA A 78 6.81 6.18 0.91
CA ALA A 78 7.16 6.75 2.22
C ALA A 78 8.09 5.81 3.00
N TYR A 79 7.79 4.51 3.02
CA TYR A 79 8.65 3.50 3.63
C TYR A 79 10.03 3.46 2.97
N LEU A 80 10.09 3.30 1.64
CA LEU A 80 11.35 3.16 0.89
C LEU A 80 12.27 4.38 1.02
N ARG A 81 11.70 5.59 1.02
CA ARG A 81 12.46 6.82 1.25
C ARG A 81 13.07 6.84 2.64
N ARG A 82 12.31 6.45 3.66
CA ARG A 82 12.77 6.43 5.05
C ARG A 82 13.90 5.42 5.27
N VAL A 83 13.86 4.27 4.60
CA VAL A 83 14.89 3.22 4.75
C VAL A 83 15.98 3.26 3.67
N GLY A 84 15.99 4.28 2.81
CA GLY A 84 17.05 4.48 1.81
C GLY A 84 17.13 3.38 0.74
N LEU A 85 15.98 2.89 0.28
CA LEU A 85 15.87 1.77 -0.67
C LEU A 85 15.23 2.11 -2.02
N VAL A 86 14.81 3.36 -2.25
CA VAL A 86 14.13 3.76 -3.50
C VAL A 86 14.93 3.33 -4.75
N ASP A 87 16.23 3.59 -4.78
CA ASP A 87 17.10 3.27 -5.93
C ASP A 87 17.41 1.77 -6.08
N SER A 88 17.03 0.97 -5.08
CA SER A 88 17.22 -0.48 -5.06
C SER A 88 16.01 -1.25 -5.58
N ILE A 89 14.94 -0.55 -5.99
CA ILE A 89 13.68 -1.14 -6.45
C ILE A 89 13.42 -0.71 -7.90
N ASP A 90 13.13 -1.67 -8.76
CA ASP A 90 12.87 -1.47 -10.20
C ASP A 90 11.39 -1.27 -10.54
N GLY A 91 10.49 -1.60 -9.61
CA GLY A 91 9.06 -1.34 -9.74
C GLY A 91 8.28 -1.79 -8.51
N TRP A 92 7.03 -1.34 -8.41
CA TRP A 92 6.11 -1.82 -7.38
C TRP A 92 4.69 -1.95 -7.92
N SER A 93 3.95 -2.92 -7.40
CA SER A 93 2.49 -2.93 -7.44
C SER A 93 1.98 -2.63 -6.04
N ALA A 94 1.04 -1.70 -5.96
CA ALA A 94 0.46 -1.22 -4.72
C ALA A 94 -1.06 -1.38 -4.75
N GLY A 95 -1.66 -1.46 -3.57
CA GLY A 95 -3.11 -1.48 -3.35
C GLY A 95 -3.72 -0.12 -3.67
N CYS A 96 -3.76 0.20 -4.96
CA CYS A 96 -4.62 1.22 -5.52
C CYS A 96 -4.69 0.90 -7.01
N THR A 97 -5.64 0.05 -7.41
CA THR A 97 -6.08 0.07 -8.81
C THR A 97 -6.56 1.48 -9.07
N PRO A 98 -5.95 2.26 -9.99
CA PRO A 98 -6.51 3.55 -10.34
C PRO A 98 -7.90 3.26 -10.92
N SER A 99 -8.93 3.87 -10.33
CA SER A 99 -10.23 3.96 -10.98
C SER A 99 -9.95 4.49 -12.39
N ARG A 100 -10.25 3.66 -13.40
CA ARG A 100 -10.12 4.03 -14.81
C ARG A 100 -10.86 5.36 -14.98
N ARG A 101 -10.14 6.45 -15.22
CA ARG A 101 -10.74 7.69 -15.73
C ARG A 101 -11.41 7.32 -17.06
N GLY A 102 -12.73 7.49 -17.09
CA GLY A 102 -13.49 7.53 -18.33
C GLY A 102 -13.18 8.79 -19.12
#